data_AF-A0A815UNY4-F1
#
_entry.id   AF-A0A815UNY4-F1
#
_cell.length_a   1.000
_cell.length_b   1.000
_cell.length_c   1.000
_cell.angle_alpha   90.00
_cell.angle_beta   90.00
_cell.angle_gamma   90.00
#
_symmetry.space_group_name_H-M   'P 1'
#
loop_
_entity.id
_entity.type
_entity.pdbx_description
1 polymer ?
#
loop_
_entity_poly.entity_id
_entity_poly.type
_entity_poly.pdbx_seq_one_letter_code
_entity_poly.pdbx_strand_id
1 'polypeptide(L)' 'MPRNKISDDIEGVVKYLLTKKYSYSVIKKELSEMNLNVSRSTISRIANKIGKQRQLDLLNNQKPKFNRRRHVVIVKSVSS' A
#
# COMPACT_ATOMS: atom_id res chain seq x y z
N MET A 1 -2.82 24.46 -11.78
CA MET A 1 -1.53 23.74 -11.69
C MET A 1 -1.69 22.41 -12.42
N PRO A 2 -1.18 22.24 -13.66
CA PRO A 2 -1.25 20.94 -14.34
C PRO A 2 -0.40 19.93 -13.56
N ARG A 3 -1.03 18.82 -13.10
CA ARG A 3 -0.28 17.68 -12.58
C ARG A 3 0.62 17.16 -13.69
N ASN A 4 1.90 17.01 -13.38
CA ASN A 4 2.93 16.61 -14.31
C ASN A 4 2.66 15.15 -14.74
N LYS A 5 1.97 14.96 -15.88
CA LYS A 5 1.47 13.65 -16.36
C LYS A 5 2.56 12.56 -16.40
N ILE A 6 3.79 12.96 -16.73
CA ILE A 6 4.95 12.07 -16.85
C ILE A 6 5.27 11.35 -15.53
N SER A 7 5.13 12.03 -14.38
CA SER A 7 5.40 11.41 -13.07
C SER A 7 4.35 10.37 -12.68
N ASP A 8 3.10 10.57 -13.09
CA ASP A 8 2.01 9.62 -12.81
C ASP A 8 2.17 8.35 -13.69
N ASP A 9 2.61 8.51 -14.94
CA ASP A 9 2.88 7.40 -15.86
C ASP A 9 4.04 6.52 -15.34
N ILE A 10 5.12 7.13 -14.84
CA ILE A 10 6.25 6.39 -14.23
C ILE A 10 5.78 5.61 -12.99
N GLU A 11 4.97 6.23 -12.13
CA GLU A 11 4.45 5.55 -10.94
C GLU A 11 3.56 4.35 -11.33
N GLY A 12 2.73 4.52 -12.37
CA GLY A 12 1.89 3.45 -12.91
C GLY A 12 2.68 2.26 -13.43
N VAL A 13 3.69 2.50 -14.27
CA VAL A 13 4.55 1.45 -14.85
C VAL A 13 5.32 0.71 -13.76
N VAL A 14 5.96 1.44 -12.84
CA VAL A 14 6.72 0.83 -11.73
C VAL A 14 5.78 0.00 -10.84
N LYS A 15 4.58 0.50 -10.56
CA LYS A 15 3.56 -0.22 -9.77
C LYS A 15 3.10 -1.50 -10.45
N TYR A 16 2.88 -1.47 -11.76
CA TYR A 16 2.52 -2.65 -12.55
C TYR A 16 3.61 -3.73 -12.48
N LEU A 17 4.87 -3.35 -12.72
CA LEU A 17 5.99 -4.29 -12.72
C LEU A 17 6.26 -4.87 -11.33
N LEU A 18 6.15 -4.06 -10.27
CA LEU A 18 6.27 -4.54 -8.89
C LEU A 18 5.14 -5.50 -8.52
N THR A 19 3.93 -5.29 -9.03
CA THR A 19 2.78 -6.18 -8.80
C THR A 19 3.00 -7.55 -9.44
N LYS A 20 3.67 -7.58 -10.61
CA LYS A 20 4.11 -8.81 -11.29
C LYS A 20 5.32 -9.50 -10.66
N LYS A 21 5.82 -8.99 -9.52
CA LYS A 21 6.98 -9.49 -8.78
C LYS A 21 8.30 -9.47 -9.58
N TYR A 22 8.44 -8.56 -10.54
CA TYR A 22 9.72 -8.36 -11.21
C TYR A 22 10.80 -7.84 -10.25
N SER A 23 12.03 -8.28 -10.46
CA SER A 23 13.19 -7.79 -9.72
C SER A 23 13.55 -6.36 -10.15
N TYR A 24 14.27 -5.65 -9.28
CA TYR A 24 14.71 -4.29 -9.54
C TYR A 24 15.48 -4.13 -10.86
N SER A 25 16.34 -5.10 -11.19
CA SER A 25 17.13 -5.09 -12.43
C SER A 25 16.25 -5.14 -13.68
N VAL A 26 15.20 -5.98 -13.67
CA VAL A 26 14.23 -6.05 -14.78
C VAL A 26 13.44 -4.75 -14.88
N ILE A 27 12.95 -4.23 -13.75
CA ILE A 27 12.22 -2.94 -13.72
C ILE A 27 13.06 -1.81 -14.32
N LYS A 28 14.35 -1.75 -13.97
CA LYS A 28 15.25 -0.73 -14.49
C LYS A 28 15.48 -0.87 -16.00
N LYS A 29 15.57 -2.10 -16.50
CA LYS A 29 15.70 -2.40 -17.94
C LYS A 29 14.46 -1.93 -18.71
N GLU A 30 13.28 -2.32 -18.26
CA GLU A 30 11.99 -1.93 -18.85
C GLU A 30 11.80 -0.40 -18.90
N LEU A 31 12.11 0.29 -17.79
CA LEU A 31 12.05 1.75 -17.75
C LEU A 31 13.02 2.40 -18.73
N SER A 32 14.23 1.83 -18.88
CA SER A 32 15.22 2.29 -19.85
C SER A 32 14.75 2.07 -21.30
N GLU A 33 14.09 0.95 -21.59
CA GLU A 33 13.51 0.66 -22.91
C GLU A 33 12.36 1.63 -23.26
N MET A 34 11.67 2.14 -22.24
CA MET A 34 10.65 3.20 -22.39
C MET A 34 11.23 4.62 -22.43
N ASN A 35 12.56 4.79 -22.52
CA ASN A 35 13.25 6.09 -22.40
C ASN A 35 12.96 6.85 -21.09
N LEU A 36 12.55 6.14 -20.03
CA LEU A 36 12.29 6.70 -18.71
C LEU A 36 13.52 6.52 -17.83
N ASN A 37 14.26 7.62 -17.63
CA ASN A 37 15.45 7.59 -16.76
C ASN A 37 15.06 7.80 -15.30
N VAL A 38 14.74 6.70 -14.61
CA VAL A 38 14.23 6.73 -13.22
C VAL A 38 15.31 6.33 -12.23
N SER A 39 15.55 7.20 -11.24
CA SER A 39 16.52 6.92 -10.18
C SER A 39 16.11 5.70 -9.32
N ARG A 40 17.10 5.00 -8.76
CA ARG A 40 16.88 3.93 -7.77
C ARG A 40 16.04 4.39 -6.59
N SER A 41 16.22 5.63 -6.15
CA SER A 41 15.48 6.21 -5.02
C SER A 41 13.98 6.35 -5.33
N THR A 42 13.63 6.69 -6.58
CA THR A 42 12.24 6.83 -7.03
C THR A 42 11.56 5.48 -7.05
N ILE A 43 12.21 4.46 -7.63
CA ILE A 43 11.69 3.08 -7.67
C ILE A 43 11.49 2.54 -6.24
N SER A 44 12.46 2.77 -5.34
CA SER A 44 12.35 2.35 -3.94
C SER A 44 11.21 3.07 -3.20
N ARG A 45 11.01 4.38 -3.42
CA ARG A 45 9.87 5.12 -2.87
C ARG A 45 8.53 4.54 -3.33
N ILE A 46 8.39 4.23 -4.62
CA ILE A 46 7.17 3.64 -5.18
C ILE A 46 6.94 2.24 -4.59
N ALA A 47 7.98 1.41 -4.49
CA ALA A 47 7.89 0.09 -3.87
C ALA A 47 7.43 0.17 -2.40
N ASN A 48 7.98 1.11 -1.63
CA ASN A 48 7.56 1.34 -0.24
C ASN A 48 6.11 1.82 -0.14
N LYS A 49 5.68 2.71 -1.05
CA LYS A 49 4.29 3.19 -1.11
C LYS A 49 3.32 2.03 -1.36
N ILE A 50 3.66 1.12 -2.28
CA ILE A 50 2.87 -0.09 -2.58
C ILE A 50 2.88 -1.07 -1.42
N GLY A 51 4.05 -1.30 -0.79
CA GLY A 51 4.17 -2.15 0.39
C GLY A 51 3.28 -1.67 1.54
N LYS A 52 3.30 -0.36 1.83
CA LYS A 52 2.41 0.28 2.81
C LYS A 52 0.94 0.15 2.42
N GLN A 53 0.60 0.34 1.14
CA GLN A 53 -0.77 0.17 0.66
C GLN A 53 -1.27 -1.26 0.88
N ARG A 54 -0.48 -2.27 0.51
CA ARG A 54 -0.81 -3.68 0.75
C ARG A 54 -0.96 -3.99 2.25
N GLN A 55 -0.12 -3.40 3.09
CA GLN A 55 -0.24 -3.56 4.55
C GLN A 55 -1.56 -2.95 5.07
N LEU A 56 -1.94 -1.77 4.59
CA LEU A 56 -3.24 -1.13 4.87
C LEU A 56 -4.41 -1.97 4.38
N ASP A 57 -4.33 -2.52 3.17
CA ASP A 57 -5.37 -3.38 2.61
C ASP A 57 -5.51 -4.68 3.42
N LEU A 58 -4.39 -5.24 3.92
CA LEU A 58 -4.39 -6.39 4.82
C LEU A 58 -4.94 -6.05 6.21
N LEU A 59 -4.64 -4.86 6.74
CA LEU A 59 -5.19 -4.35 8.00
C LEU A 59 -6.70 -4.12 7.90
N ASN A 60 -7.18 -3.62 6.76
CA ASN A 60 -8.59 -3.38 6.51
C ASN A 60 -9.38 -4.66 6.18
N ASN A 61 -8.75 -5.63 5.51
CA ASN A 61 -9.34 -6.95 5.25
C ASN A 61 -9.25 -7.91 6.44
N GLN A 62 -8.38 -7.61 7.42
CA GLN A 62 -8.55 -8.14 8.77
C GLN A 62 -9.79 -7.50 9.38
N LYS A 63 -10.94 -8.11 9.06
CA LYS A 63 -12.25 -7.85 9.65
C LYS A 63 -12.03 -7.41 11.10
N PRO A 64 -12.45 -6.20 11.52
CA PRO A 64 -12.24 -5.77 12.88
C PRO A 64 -12.84 -6.86 13.76
N LYS A 65 -11.98 -7.58 14.50
CA LYS A 65 -12.42 -8.38 15.64
C LYS A 65 -12.94 -7.34 16.63
N PHE A 66 -14.19 -6.92 16.43
CA PHE A 66 -15.03 -6.41 17.49
C PHE A 66 -15.11 -7.57 18.48
N ASN A 67 -14.12 -7.64 19.37
CA ASN A 67 -14.18 -8.43 20.58
C ASN A 67 -15.32 -7.80 21.39
N ARG A 68 -16.56 -8.20 21.08
CA ARG A 68 -17.73 -8.05 21.94
C ARG A 68 -17.50 -8.94 23.16
N ARG A 69 -16.48 -8.61 23.97
CA ARG A 69 -16.46 -9.04 25.35
C ARG A 69 -17.69 -8.37 25.96
N ARG A 70 -18.69 -9.19 26.23
CA ARG A 70 -19.88 -8.85 27.00
C ARG A 70 -19.47 -7.91 28.13
N HIS A 71 -19.86 -6.64 28.05
CA HIS A 71 -20.03 -5.86 29.26
C HIS A 71 -21.23 -6.49 29.97
N VAL A 72 -20.94 -7.52 30.78
CA VAL A 72 -21.85 -7.94 31.83
C VAL A 72 -21.82 -6.78 32.81
N VAL A 73 -22.75 -5.85 32.63
CA VAL A 73 -23.04 -4.86 33.66
C VAL A 73 -23.72 -5.64 34.77
N ILE A 74 -22.92 -6.09 35.74
CA ILE A 74 -23.44 -6.49 37.04
C ILE A 74 -23.90 -5.19 37.70
N VAL A 75 -25.14 -4.78 37.46
CA VAL A 75 -25.76 -3.82 38.37
C VAL A 75 -26.11 -4.61 39.62
N LYS A 76 -25.26 -4.46 40.63
CA LYS A 76 -25.50 -4.90 42.00
C LYS A 76 -26.88 -4.43 42.44
N SER A 77 -27.62 -5.36 43.02
CA SER A 77 -28.90 -5.20 43.69
C SER A 77 -28.94 -3.95 44.58
N VAL A 78 -30.05 -3.21 44.55
CA VAL A 78 -30.52 -2.41 45.68
C VAL A 78 -31.92 -2.90 46.03
N SER A 79 -32.00 -3.61 47.15
CA SER A 79 -33.25 -3.93 47.83
C SER A 79 -33.67 -2.74 48.68
N SER A 80 -34.91 -2.27 48.52
CA SER A 80 -35.85 -1.82 49.55
C SER A 80 -37.14 -1.39 48.87
#